data_AF-A0A146G528-F1
#
_entry.id   AF-A0A146G528-F1
#
_cell.length_a   1.000
_cell.length_b   1.000
_cell.length_c   1.000
_cell.angle_alpha   90.00
_cell.angle_beta   90.00
_cell.angle_gamma   90.00
#
_symmetry.space_group_name_H-M   'P 1'
#
loop_
_entity.id
_entity.type
_entity.pdbx_description
1 polymer ?
#
loop_
_entity_poly.entity_id
_entity_poly.type
_entity_poly.pdbx_seq_one_letter_code
_entity_poly.pdbx_strand_id
1 'polypeptide(L)'
;MIYQGKRYGVFGKELDFLVKRVYEKDALASIEAHLCPQCSAPLKVGFYPDGKAFLIGCEGKVPHYTQCQYIDTPPAWWQERVVEVTEWLE
;
A
#
# COMPACT_ATOMS: atom_id res chain seq x y z
N MET A 1 -18.30 3.62 -26.79
CA MET A 1 -17.60 3.22 -25.56
C MET A 1 -16.21 3.80 -25.59
N ILE A 2 -15.99 4.95 -24.96
CA ILE A 2 -14.65 5.56 -24.96
C ILE A 2 -13.92 5.00 -23.74
N TYR A 3 -13.10 3.97 -23.96
CA TYR A 3 -12.04 3.60 -23.03
C TYR A 3 -11.02 4.75 -23.02
N GLN A 4 -11.04 5.60 -21.98
CA GLN A 4 -9.98 6.58 -21.74
C GLN A 4 -8.96 5.99 -20.78
N GLY A 5 -7.77 5.69 -21.32
CA GLY A 5 -6.68 5.03 -20.63
C GLY A 5 -5.91 5.92 -19.65
N LYS A 6 -5.16 5.21 -18.79
CA LYS A 6 -3.98 5.63 -18.01
C LYS A 6 -4.13 6.79 -17.03
N ARG A 7 -4.17 6.44 -15.73
CA ARG A 7 -3.49 7.19 -14.66
C ARG A 7 -2.78 6.21 -13.72
N TYR A 8 -1.61 5.72 -14.14
CA TYR A 8 -0.61 5.18 -13.20
C TYR A 8 0.02 6.37 -12.48
N GLY A 9 -0.64 6.83 -11.41
CA GLY A 9 -0.16 7.93 -10.60
C GLY A 9 0.87 7.44 -9.59
N VAL A 10 2.15 7.41 -9.98
CA VAL A 10 3.24 7.46 -9.00
C VAL A 10 3.22 8.89 -8.42
N PHE A 11 2.44 9.10 -7.36
CA PHE A 11 2.47 10.35 -6.60
C PHE A 11 3.67 10.29 -5.66
N GLY A 12 4.81 10.73 -6.20
CA GLY A 12 6.13 10.32 -5.75
C GLY A 12 6.63 10.78 -4.39
N LYS A 13 5.81 11.41 -3.52
CA LYS A 13 6.21 11.79 -2.14
C LYS A 13 5.08 11.98 -1.13
N GLU A 14 3.84 12.16 -1.60
CA GLU A 14 2.74 12.63 -0.75
C GLU A 14 2.40 11.66 0.40
N LEU A 15 2.68 10.37 0.21
CA LEU A 15 2.43 9.33 1.20
C LEU A 15 3.72 8.60 1.62
N ASP A 16 4.90 9.14 1.34
CA ASP A 16 6.19 8.57 1.79
C ASP A 16 6.27 8.49 3.32
N PHE A 17 5.57 9.39 4.01
CA PHE A 17 5.47 9.32 5.47
C PHE A 17 4.72 8.05 5.92
N LEU A 18 3.75 7.54 5.14
CA LEU A 18 3.07 6.28 5.46
C LEU A 18 4.00 5.09 5.27
N VAL A 19 4.88 5.12 4.26
CA VAL A 19 5.95 4.12 4.11
C VAL A 19 6.80 4.08 5.37
N LYS A 20 7.27 5.23 5.85
CA LYS A 20 8.05 5.32 7.09
C LYS A 20 7.30 4.71 8.29
N ARG A 21 6.01 4.99 8.43
CA ARG A 21 5.17 4.44 9.51
C ARG A 21 5.03 2.92 9.42
N VAL A 22 4.94 2.37 8.21
CA VAL A 22 4.99 0.90 7.99
C VAL A 22 6.37 0.33 8.34
N TYR A 23 7.48 1.07 8.29
CA TYR A 23 8.74 0.57 8.84
C TYR A 23 8.76 0.61 10.37
N GLU A 24 8.22 1.66 10.97
CA GLU A 24 8.28 1.93 12.41
C GLU A 24 7.31 1.07 13.26
N LYS A 25 6.57 0.13 12.63
CA LYS A 25 5.55 -0.71 13.28
C LYS A 25 4.38 0.09 13.84
N ASP A 26 3.99 1.15 13.15
CA ASP A 26 2.72 1.79 13.46
C ASP A 26 1.56 0.82 13.24
N ALA A 27 0.48 1.03 13.99
CA ALA A 27 -0.74 0.25 13.83
C ALA A 27 -1.26 0.39 12.39
N LEU A 28 -1.46 -0.72 11.68
CA LEU A 28 -1.97 -0.73 10.31
C LEU A 28 -3.29 0.04 10.20
N ALA A 29 -4.20 -0.12 11.17
CA ALA A 29 -5.44 0.65 11.23
C ALA A 29 -5.21 2.18 11.24
N SER A 30 -4.10 2.66 11.81
CA SER A 30 -3.75 4.09 11.78
C SER A 30 -3.23 4.53 10.40
N ILE A 31 -2.53 3.64 9.69
CA ILE A 31 -2.07 3.88 8.32
C ILE A 31 -3.27 3.85 7.36
N GLU A 32 -4.15 2.85 7.50
CA GLU A 32 -5.34 2.63 6.66
C GLU A 32 -6.47 3.64 6.91
N ALA A 33 -6.46 4.31 8.07
CA ALA A 33 -7.34 5.45 8.33
C ALA A 33 -7.04 6.67 7.42
N HIS A 34 -5.90 6.68 6.72
CA HIS A 34 -5.61 7.73 5.75
C HIS A 34 -6.41 7.50 4.48
N LEU A 35 -6.91 8.60 3.93
CA LEU A 35 -7.67 8.58 2.69
C LEU A 35 -6.78 8.96 1.51
N CYS A 36 -7.04 8.36 0.37
CA CYS A 36 -6.41 8.73 -0.89
C CYS A 36 -6.68 10.22 -1.19
N PRO A 37 -5.65 11.06 -1.40
CA PRO A 37 -5.82 12.49 -1.62
C PRO A 37 -6.63 12.81 -2.90
N GLN A 38 -6.68 11.87 -3.84
CA GLN A 38 -7.34 12.05 -5.14
C GLN A 38 -8.82 11.70 -5.13
N CYS A 39 -9.24 10.70 -4.33
CA CYS A 39 -10.61 10.18 -4.39
C CYS A 39 -11.26 9.96 -3.02
N SER A 40 -10.54 10.27 -1.94
CA SER A 40 -10.96 10.09 -0.56
C SER A 40 -11.33 8.64 -0.18
N ALA A 41 -10.98 7.65 -1.01
CA ALA A 41 -11.16 6.25 -0.68
C ALA A 41 -10.13 5.81 0.39
N PRO A 42 -10.45 4.79 1.20
CA PRO A 42 -9.49 4.21 2.14
C PRO A 42 -8.19 3.76 1.45
N LEU A 43 -7.11 3.82 2.21
CA LEU A 43 -5.85 3.19 1.86
C LEU A 43 -5.74 1.83 2.56
N LYS A 44 -5.03 0.91 1.92
CA LYS A 44 -4.77 -0.43 2.46
C LYS A 44 -3.30 -0.75 2.41
N VAL A 45 -2.85 -1.53 3.40
CA VAL A 45 -1.49 -2.05 3.44
C VAL A 45 -1.53 -3.56 3.21
N GLY A 46 -0.81 -4.04 2.20
CA GLY A 46 -0.64 -5.47 1.93
C GLY A 46 0.84 -5.86 2.06
N PHE A 47 1.13 -7.04 2.60
CA PHE A 47 2.49 -7.59 2.65
C PHE A 47 2.62 -8.71 1.63
N TYR A 48 3.76 -8.76 0.95
CA TYR A 48 4.02 -9.79 -0.04
C TYR A 48 4.32 -11.14 0.66
N PRO A 49 4.01 -12.28 0.02
CA PRO A 49 4.24 -13.62 0.57
C PRO A 49 5.70 -13.92 0.92
N ASP A 50 6.65 -13.24 0.27
CA ASP A 50 8.08 -13.39 0.55
C ASP A 50 8.53 -12.65 1.82
N GLY A 51 7.63 -11.83 2.40
CA GLY A 51 7.89 -10.98 3.56
C GLY A 51 8.92 -9.89 3.33
N LYS A 52 9.37 -9.68 2.09
CA LYS A 52 10.39 -8.69 1.70
C LYS A 52 9.81 -7.46 1.05
N ALA A 53 8.51 -7.44 0.80
CA ALA A 53 7.85 -6.28 0.25
C ALA A 53 6.50 -6.00 0.91
N PHE A 54 6.08 -4.75 0.80
CA PHE A 54 4.73 -4.34 1.11
C PHE A 54 4.23 -3.34 0.08
N LEU A 55 2.90 -3.22 0.02
CA LEU A 55 2.16 -2.37 -0.87
C LEU A 55 1.28 -1.43 -0.03
N ILE A 56 1.25 -0.15 -0.37
CA ILE A 56 0.18 0.76 0.05
C ILE A 56 -0.65 1.07 -1.19
N GLY A 57 -1.93 0.75 -1.15
CA GLY A 57 -2.84 0.90 -2.29
C GLY A 57 -4.11 1.67 -1.91
N CYS A 58 -4.63 2.44 -2.88
CA CYS A 58 -5.97 3.02 -2.79
C CYS A 58 -7.03 1.97 -3.13
N GLU A 59 -8.02 1.77 -2.24
CA GLU A 59 -9.16 0.85 -2.46
C GLU A 59 -10.30 1.49 -3.28
N GLY A 60 -10.04 2.59 -3.97
CA GLY A 60 -11.00 3.19 -4.90
C GLY A 60 -11.29 2.27 -6.09
N LYS A 61 -12.43 2.48 -6.78
CA LYS A 61 -12.82 1.72 -7.99
C LYS A 61 -11.72 1.67 -9.06
N VAL A 62 -10.86 2.68 -9.08
CA VAL A 62 -9.62 2.70 -9.86
C VAL A 62 -8.49 3.06 -8.89
N PRO A 63 -7.37 2.31 -8.88
CA PRO A 63 -6.24 2.63 -8.03
C PRO A 63 -5.59 3.94 -8.51
N HIS A 64 -5.82 5.02 -7.76
CA HIS A 64 -5.17 6.31 -7.99
C HIS A 64 -3.75 6.34 -7.42
N TYR A 65 -3.52 5.55 -6.37
CA TYR A 65 -2.25 5.46 -5.66
C TYR A 65 -1.88 4.00 -5.45
N THR A 66 -0.64 3.69 -5.77
CA THR A 66 -0.03 2.40 -5.45
C THR A 66 1.46 2.62 -5.24
N GLN A 67 1.96 2.25 -4.07
CA GLN A 67 3.38 2.28 -3.78
C GLN A 67 3.82 0.93 -3.25
N CYS A 68 4.77 0.32 -3.95
CA CYS A 68 5.41 -0.92 -3.55
C CYS A 68 6.81 -0.58 -3.03
N GLN A 69 7.19 -1.20 -1.91
CA GLN A 69 8.52 -1.05 -1.33
C GLN A 69 9.12 -2.44 -1.10
N TYR A 70 10.29 -2.67 -1.66
CA TYR A 70 11.10 -3.87 -1.47
C TYR A 70 12.23 -3.58 -0.49
N ILE A 71 12.44 -4.49 0.46
CA ILE A 71 13.43 -4.37 1.52
C ILE A 71 14.17 -5.69 1.67
N ASP A 72 15.50 -5.60 1.62
CA ASP A 72 16.38 -6.76 1.73
C ASP A 72 16.38 -7.35 3.15
N THR A 73 16.18 -6.52 4.18
CA THR A 73 16.16 -6.91 5.59
C THR A 73 14.91 -6.36 6.30
N PRO A 74 13.73 -6.97 6.08
CA PRO A 74 12.48 -6.50 6.64
C PRO A 74 12.47 -6.65 8.17
N PRO A 75 11.80 -5.76 8.91
CA PRO A 75 11.58 -5.92 10.34
C PRO A 75 10.91 -7.26 10.68
N ALA A 76 11.32 -7.91 11.78
CA ALA A 76 10.84 -9.25 12.15
C ALA A 76 9.30 -9.35 12.23
N TRP A 77 8.63 -8.28 12.65
CA TRP A 77 7.18 -8.24 12.78
C TRP A 77 6.44 -8.34 11.43
N TRP A 78 7.10 -8.07 10.30
CA TRP A 78 6.48 -8.20 8.97
C TRP A 78 6.13 -9.64 8.67
N GLN A 79 7.00 -10.57 9.07
CA GLN A 79 6.79 -12.02 8.90
C GLN A 79 5.54 -12.52 9.63
N GLU A 80 5.16 -11.87 10.74
CA GLU A 80 3.90 -12.16 11.44
C GLU A 80 2.66 -11.73 10.64
N ARG A 81 2.81 -10.85 9.65
CA ARG A 81 1.74 -10.27 8.81
C ARG A 81 1.67 -10.84 7.40
N VAL A 82 2.69 -11.57 6.96
CA VAL A 82 2.71 -12.31 5.69
C VAL A 82 1.60 -13.38 5.60
N VAL A 83 0.92 -13.67 6.72
CA VAL A 83 -0.07 -14.75 6.86
C VAL A 83 -1.39 -14.48 6.14
N GLU A 84 -1.72 -13.24 5.77
CA GLU A 84 -2.91 -12.95 4.96
C GLU A 84 -2.50 -12.43 3.59
N VAL A 85 -2.36 -13.38 2.65
CA VAL A 85 -2.48 -13.10 1.22
C VAL A 85 -3.87 -12.54 1.00
N THR A 86 -4.00 -11.22 1.05
CA THR A 86 -5.23 -10.56 0.64
C THR A 86 -5.28 -10.59 -0.88
N GLU A 87 -6.45 -10.94 -1.40
CA GLU A 87 -6.81 -11.27 -2.80
C GLU A 87 -6.55 -10.15 -3.85
N TRP A 88 -5.63 -9.22 -3.57
CA TRP A 88 -5.29 -8.06 -4.40
C TRP A 88 -4.13 -8.28 -5.37
N LEU A 89 -3.41 -9.41 -5.26
CA LEU A 89 -2.18 -9.69 -6.00
C LEU A 89 -2.30 -10.79 -7.08
N GLU A 90 -3.52 -11.25 -7.37
CA GLU A 90 -3.81 -12.14 -8.51
C GLU A 90 -4.13 -11.38 -9.80
#